data_AF-A0A2S5WIB7-F1
#
_entry.id   AF-A0A2S5WIB7-F1
#
_cell.length_a   1.000
_cell.length_b   1.000
_cell.length_c   1.000
_cell.angle_alpha   90.00
_cell.angle_beta   90.00
_cell.angle_gamma   90.00
#
_symmetry.space_group_name_H-M   'P 1'
#
loop_
_entity.id
_entity.type
_entity.pdbx_description
1 polymer ?
#
loop_
_entity_poly.entity_id
_entity_poly.type
_entity_poly.pdbx_seq_one_letter_code
_entity_poly.pdbx_strand_id
1 'polypeptide(L)'
;MSTVMADRPRADGGSDSGDEALNADLALVGWGDRAALSRLYDALSPMMFALALRLLNREDRAQEATTHAWLTIWQCAPRLPQGSARQTILAAAVRSASKLAGTG
;
A
#
# COMPACT_ATOMS: atom_id res chain seq x y z
N MET A 1 27.68 -38.47 0.74
CA MET A 1 27.74 -37.01 1.00
C MET A 1 27.67 -36.28 -0.33
N SER A 2 26.46 -35.97 -0.79
CA SER A 2 26.20 -35.15 -1.98
C SER A 2 24.76 -34.67 -1.91
N THR A 3 24.58 -33.35 -1.89
CA THR A 3 23.60 -32.58 -2.67
C THR A 3 23.77 -31.14 -2.21
N VAL A 4 24.69 -30.43 -2.88
CA VAL A 4 24.56 -28.98 -3.02
C VAL A 4 23.41 -28.79 -4.01
N MET A 5 22.22 -28.52 -3.47
CA MET A 5 21.18 -27.88 -4.25
C MET A 5 21.50 -26.39 -4.26
N ALA A 6 22.01 -25.95 -5.39
CA ALA A 6 21.94 -24.56 -5.80
C ALA A 6 20.47 -24.17 -5.90
N ASP A 7 19.94 -23.46 -4.91
CA ASP A 7 18.75 -22.64 -5.14
C ASP A 7 19.22 -21.39 -5.88
N ARG A 8 18.76 -21.31 -7.11
CA ARG A 8 19.10 -20.33 -8.12
C ARG A 8 18.59 -18.96 -7.63
N PRO A 9 19.40 -17.88 -7.59
CA PRO A 9 18.87 -16.56 -7.28
C PRO A 9 17.86 -16.20 -8.36
N ARG A 10 16.59 -16.29 -8.02
CA ARG A 10 15.48 -15.83 -8.85
C ARG A 10 15.60 -14.32 -8.86
N ALA A 11 16.05 -13.77 -9.99
CA ALA A 11 16.12 -12.34 -10.18
C ALA A 11 14.69 -11.77 -10.27
N ASP A 12 14.03 -11.60 -9.12
CA ASP A 12 12.82 -10.78 -8.95
C ASP A 12 13.22 -9.31 -8.67
N GLY A 13 14.26 -8.80 -9.35
CA GLY A 13 14.80 -7.46 -9.14
C GLY A 13 13.82 -6.31 -9.47
N GLY A 14 12.72 -6.61 -10.16
CA GLY A 14 11.68 -5.64 -10.48
C GLY A 14 10.77 -5.29 -9.30
N SER A 15 10.44 -6.26 -8.45
CA SER A 15 9.59 -6.02 -7.28
C SER A 15 10.34 -5.26 -6.20
N ASP A 16 11.59 -5.66 -5.92
CA ASP A 16 12.46 -5.04 -4.93
C ASP A 16 12.74 -3.56 -5.25
N SER A 17 13.04 -3.24 -6.50
CA SER A 17 13.21 -1.85 -6.97
C SER A 17 11.93 -1.03 -6.84
N GLY A 18 10.76 -1.65 -7.11
CA GLY A 18 9.47 -1.00 -6.96
C GLY A 18 9.12 -0.75 -5.50
N ASP A 19 9.38 -1.71 -4.62
CA ASP A 19 9.16 -1.57 -3.18
C ASP A 19 10.12 -0.55 -2.55
N GLU A 20 11.39 -0.49 -2.99
CA GLU A 20 12.35 0.55 -2.58
C GLU A 20 11.87 1.95 -2.98
N ALA A 21 11.37 2.12 -4.22
CA ALA A 21 10.80 3.39 -4.68
C ALA A 21 9.58 3.81 -3.85
N LEU A 22 8.68 2.87 -3.54
CA LEU A 22 7.52 3.13 -2.67
C LEU A 22 7.95 3.50 -1.26
N ASN A 23 9.00 2.87 -0.73
CA ASN A 23 9.56 3.18 0.58
C ASN A 23 10.17 4.58 0.62
N ALA A 24 10.93 4.97 -0.41
CA ALA A 24 11.49 6.31 -0.54
C ALA A 24 10.40 7.38 -0.63
N ASP A 25 9.35 7.14 -1.43
CA ASP A 25 8.22 8.05 -1.51
C ASP A 25 7.46 8.17 -0.18
N LEU A 26 7.24 7.06 0.53
CA LEU A 26 6.59 7.10 1.85
C LEU A 26 7.39 7.93 2.87
N ALA A 27 8.72 7.81 2.85
CA ALA A 27 9.58 8.64 3.67
C ALA A 27 9.37 10.13 3.35
N LEU A 28 9.38 10.51 2.06
CA LEU A 28 9.14 11.89 1.61
C LEU A 28 7.75 12.42 2.00
N VAL A 29 6.71 11.59 1.93
CA VAL A 29 5.38 11.97 2.43
C VAL A 29 5.39 12.27 3.92
N GLY A 30 6.19 11.55 4.70
CA GLY A 30 6.41 11.84 6.13
C GLY A 30 6.96 13.26 6.38
N TRP A 31 7.66 13.84 5.41
CA TRP A 31 8.16 15.22 5.44
C TRP A 31 7.18 16.25 4.82
N GLY A 32 6.00 15.82 4.38
CA GLY A 32 4.98 16.68 3.77
C GLY A 32 5.11 16.84 2.25
N ASP A 33 5.92 16.01 1.58
CA ASP A 33 6.05 16.04 0.13
C ASP A 33 4.75 15.55 -0.55
N ARG A 34 4.07 16.47 -1.23
CA ARG A 34 2.83 16.17 -1.97
C ARG A 34 3.08 15.42 -3.28
N ALA A 35 4.23 15.61 -3.93
CA ALA A 35 4.55 14.92 -5.16
C ALA A 35 4.85 13.43 -4.89
N ALA A 36 5.53 13.14 -3.78
CA ALA A 36 5.72 11.76 -3.32
C ALA A 36 4.38 11.07 -3.01
N LEU A 37 3.44 11.79 -2.39
CA LEU A 37 2.10 11.25 -2.14
C LEU A 37 1.37 10.94 -3.44
N SER A 38 1.47 11.81 -4.46
CA SER A 38 0.88 11.56 -5.78
C SER A 38 1.44 10.30 -6.41
N ARG A 39 2.77 10.07 -6.36
CA ARG A 39 3.38 8.86 -6.91
C ARG A 39 2.90 7.60 -6.20
N LEU A 40 2.79 7.61 -4.88
CA LEU A 40 2.19 6.51 -4.11
C LEU A 40 0.75 6.28 -4.51
N TYR A 41 -0.02 7.36 -4.65
CA TYR A 41 -1.42 7.30 -5.05
C TYR A 41 -1.56 6.62 -6.41
N ASP A 42 -0.84 7.08 -7.42
CA ASP A 42 -0.90 6.53 -8.77
C ASP A 42 -0.49 5.05 -8.81
N ALA A 43 0.50 4.66 -8.01
CA ALA A 43 1.00 3.29 -7.97
C ALA A 43 0.09 2.31 -7.21
N LEU A 44 -0.53 2.73 -6.10
CA LEU A 44 -1.22 1.82 -5.17
C LEU A 44 -2.74 1.97 -5.16
N SER A 45 -3.28 3.11 -5.61
CA SER A 45 -4.73 3.37 -5.60
C SER A 45 -5.54 2.33 -6.40
N PRO A 46 -5.11 1.85 -7.59
CA PRO A 46 -5.83 0.81 -8.32
C PRO A 46 -5.94 -0.50 -7.52
N MET A 47 -4.87 -0.90 -6.82
CA MET A 47 -4.86 -2.11 -5.98
C MET A 47 -5.71 -1.93 -4.72
N MET A 48 -5.63 -0.77 -4.07
CA MET A 48 -6.46 -0.46 -2.90
C MET A 48 -7.95 -0.49 -3.24
N PHE A 49 -8.34 0.12 -4.36
CA PHE A 49 -9.72 0.11 -4.82
C PHE A 49 -10.20 -1.30 -5.16
N ALA A 50 -9.40 -2.09 -5.89
CA ALA A 50 -9.74 -3.48 -6.21
C ALA A 50 -9.91 -4.33 -4.94
N LEU A 51 -9.07 -4.14 -3.92
CA LEU A 51 -9.22 -4.82 -2.63
C LEU A 51 -10.49 -4.37 -1.90
N ALA A 52 -10.74 -3.06 -1.80
CA ALA A 52 -11.93 -2.53 -1.14
C ALA A 52 -13.22 -3.00 -1.83
N LEU A 53 -13.23 -3.04 -3.17
CA LEU A 53 -14.36 -3.53 -3.95
C LEU A 53 -14.64 -5.01 -3.69
N ARG A 54 -13.58 -5.83 -3.59
CA ARG A 54 -13.73 -7.26 -3.25
C ARG A 54 -14.27 -7.49 -1.83
N LEU A 55 -13.98 -6.60 -0.89
CA LEU A 55 -14.45 -6.70 0.49
C LEU A 55 -15.87 -6.17 0.68
N LEU A 56 -16.21 -5.06 0.03
CA LEU A 56 -17.47 -4.33 0.25
C LEU A 56 -18.55 -4.69 -0.77
N ASN A 57 -18.16 -5.26 -1.91
CA ASN A 57 -19.04 -5.61 -3.04
C ASN A 57 -19.96 -4.45 -3.48
N ARG A 58 -19.48 -3.21 -3.31
CA ARG A 58 -20.18 -1.95 -3.54
C ARG A 58 -19.18 -0.88 -3.94
N GLU A 59 -19.32 -0.35 -5.16
CA GLU A 59 -18.38 0.64 -5.71
C GLU A 59 -18.35 1.93 -4.91
N ASP A 60 -19.51 2.44 -4.50
CA ASP A 60 -19.66 3.66 -3.70
C ASP A 60 -18.87 3.56 -2.39
N ARG A 61 -19.05 2.44 -1.66
CA ARG A 61 -18.35 2.18 -0.40
C ARG A 61 -16.86 1.90 -0.62
N ALA A 62 -16.48 1.27 -1.73
CA ALA A 62 -15.08 1.01 -2.06
C ALA A 62 -14.29 2.30 -2.37
N GLN A 63 -14.91 3.23 -3.09
CA GLN A 63 -14.33 4.54 -3.37
C GLN A 63 -14.18 5.36 -2.09
N GLU A 64 -15.19 5.35 -1.22
CA GLU A 64 -15.15 5.98 0.10
C GLU A 64 -14.04 5.38 0.98
N ALA A 65 -13.94 4.05 1.06
CA ALA A 65 -12.87 3.35 1.81
C ALA A 65 -11.47 3.75 1.32
N THR A 66 -11.27 3.77 0.00
CA THR A 66 -9.99 4.10 -0.63
C THR A 66 -9.60 5.55 -0.32
N THR A 67 -10.55 6.47 -0.45
CA THR A 67 -10.34 7.89 -0.13
C THR A 67 -9.99 8.09 1.34
N HIS A 68 -10.74 7.47 2.26
CA HIS A 68 -10.44 7.54 3.69
C HIS A 68 -9.09 6.92 4.05
N ALA A 69 -8.71 5.82 3.39
CA ALA A 69 -7.39 5.22 3.60
C ALA A 69 -6.27 6.17 3.19
N TRP A 70 -6.37 6.83 2.04
CA TRP A 70 -5.37 7.83 1.61
C TRP A 70 -5.27 9.03 2.54
N LEU A 71 -6.40 9.54 3.04
CA LEU A 71 -6.41 10.60 4.05
C LEU A 71 -5.72 10.16 5.35
N THR A 72 -5.98 8.91 5.77
CA THR A 72 -5.33 8.33 6.96
C THR A 72 -3.82 8.17 6.75
N ILE A 73 -3.41 7.68 5.57
CA ILE A 73 -2.00 7.54 5.20
C ILE A 73 -1.31 8.90 5.23
N TRP A 74 -1.90 9.95 4.64
CA TRP A 74 -1.32 11.29 4.68
C TRP A 74 -1.14 11.82 6.11
N GLN A 75 -2.14 11.62 6.98
CA GLN A 75 -2.07 12.08 8.38
C GLN A 75 -1.08 11.26 9.23
N CYS A 76 -0.94 9.96 8.94
CA CYS A 76 -0.10 9.05 9.72
C CYS A 76 1.28 8.80 9.11
N ALA A 77 1.55 9.24 7.88
CA ALA A 77 2.79 9.05 7.15
C ALA A 77 4.08 9.21 7.99
N PRO A 78 4.26 10.28 8.79
CA PRO A 78 5.46 10.44 9.61
C PRO A 78 5.64 9.36 10.69
N ARG A 79 4.60 8.57 11.00
CA ARG A 79 4.60 7.49 12.00
C ARG A 79 4.57 6.10 11.36
N LEU A 80 4.44 5.99 10.04
CA LEU A 80 4.38 4.70 9.37
C LEU A 80 5.76 4.05 9.34
N PRO A 81 5.85 2.71 9.50
CA PRO A 81 7.12 2.00 9.44
C PRO A 81 7.73 2.11 8.04
N GLN A 82 9.00 2.50 7.99
CA GLN A 82 9.77 2.54 6.75
C GLN A 82 10.17 1.12 6.31
N GLY A 83 10.38 0.92 5.01
CA GLY A 83 10.78 -0.39 4.46
C GLY A 83 9.61 -1.35 4.17
N SER A 84 8.37 -0.96 4.46
CA SER A 84 7.17 -1.79 4.24
C SER A 84 5.99 -0.99 3.68
N ALA A 85 6.27 0.02 2.83
CA ALA A 85 5.27 0.98 2.35
C ALA A 85 4.08 0.30 1.68
N ARG A 86 4.31 -0.62 0.74
CA ARG A 86 3.24 -1.36 0.05
C ARG A 86 2.33 -2.10 1.03
N GLN A 87 2.90 -2.88 1.93
CA GLN A 87 2.13 -3.67 2.91
C GLN A 87 1.32 -2.76 3.84
N THR A 88 1.95 -1.70 4.35
CA THR A 88 1.33 -0.75 5.27
C THR A 88 0.16 0.00 4.62
N ILE A 89 0.34 0.47 3.39
CA ILE A 89 -0.67 1.20 2.62
C ILE A 89 -1.87 0.29 2.27
N LEU A 90 -1.61 -0.94 1.80
CA LEU A 90 -2.69 -1.89 1.52
C LEU A 90 -3.44 -2.32 2.79
N ALA A 91 -2.74 -2.48 3.92
CA ALA A 91 -3.37 -2.76 5.20
C ALA A 91 -4.28 -1.61 5.68
N ALA A 92 -3.91 -0.36 5.39
CA ALA A 92 -4.77 0.79 5.66
C ALA A 92 -6.07 0.74 4.84
N ALA A 93 -6.01 0.31 3.56
CA ALA A 93 -7.20 0.12 2.73
C ALA A 93 -8.17 -0.90 3.33
N VAL A 94 -7.64 -2.08 3.74
CA VAL A 94 -8.43 -3.14 4.35
C VAL A 94 -9.09 -2.66 5.64
N ARG A 95 -8.35 -1.95 6.50
CA ARG A 95 -8.87 -1.41 7.76
C ARG A 95 -10.00 -0.41 7.54
N SER A 96 -9.85 0.49 6.56
CA SER A 96 -10.90 1.44 6.19
C SER A 96 -12.14 0.73 5.65
N ALA A 97 -11.98 -0.30 4.82
CA ALA A 97 -13.09 -1.11 4.32
C ALA A 97 -13.81 -1.83 5.47
N SER A 98 -13.09 -2.48 6.38
CA SER A 98 -13.68 -3.13 7.56
C SER A 98 -14.48 -2.15 8.43
N LYS A 99 -14.00 -0.92 8.60
CA LYS A 99 -14.70 0.12 9.35
C LYS A 99 -16.05 0.49 8.69
N LEU A 100 -16.08 0.64 7.37
CA LEU A 100 -17.32 0.96 6.64
C LEU A 100 -18.29 -0.21 6.58
N ALA A 101 -17.79 -1.45 6.57
CA ALA A 101 -18.61 -2.67 6.59
C ALA A 101 -19.38 -2.85 7.91
N GLY A 102 -18.79 -2.46 9.06
CA GLY A 102 -19.41 -2.58 10.38
C GLY A 102 -20.36 -1.44 10.77
N THR A 103 -20.58 -0.45 9.89
CA THR A 103 -21.42 0.72 10.17
C THR A 103 -22.84 0.55 9.56
N GLY A 104 -23.43 -0.63 9.70
CA GLY A 104 -24.73 -1.00 9.11
C GLY A 104 -25.67 -1.65 10.10
#